data_AF-A0A415JIG2-F1
#
_entry.id   AF-A0A415JIG2-F1
#
_cell.length_a   1.000
_cell.length_b   1.000
_cell.length_c   1.000
_cell.angle_alpha   90.00
_cell.angle_beta   90.00
_cell.angle_gamma   90.00
#
_symmetry.space_group_name_H-M   'P 1'
#
loop_
_entity.id
_entity.type
_entity.pdbx_description
1 polymer ?
#
loop_
_entity_poly.entity_id
_entity_poly.type
_entity_poly.pdbx_seq_one_letter_code
_entity_poly.pdbx_strand_id
1 'polypeptide(L)'
;MNKDYSVTFEPNEGLDGDMCETEESVKGRICRLFGFESRCLSMQEGDLNNAEIAGTRYYVYTSVRFTANGIGWSTDFENLVRDEALDEQPAGSER
;
A
#
# COMPACT_ATOMS: atom_id res chain seq x y z
N MET A 1 -15.16 -14.97 -2.11
CA MET A 1 -15.79 -13.87 -2.86
C MET A 1 -14.67 -13.22 -3.67
N ASN A 2 -14.55 -13.51 -4.97
CA ASN A 2 -13.57 -12.84 -5.83
C ASN A 2 -14.09 -11.43 -6.09
N LYS A 3 -13.68 -10.47 -5.25
CA LYS A 3 -13.82 -9.07 -5.64
C LYS A 3 -12.83 -8.83 -6.78
N ASP A 4 -13.28 -8.26 -7.88
CA ASP A 4 -12.37 -7.67 -8.86
C ASP A 4 -11.57 -6.59 -8.13
N TYR A 5 -10.31 -6.89 -7.84
CA TYR A 5 -9.37 -5.91 -7.30
C TYR A 5 -8.77 -5.17 -8.49
N SER A 6 -9.58 -4.31 -9.11
CA SER A 6 -9.13 -3.39 -10.16
C SER A 6 -8.15 -2.40 -9.57
N VAL A 7 -7.09 -2.07 -10.33
CA VAL A 7 -6.21 -0.95 -9.97
C VAL A 7 -6.96 0.34 -10.27
N THR A 8 -7.20 1.15 -9.24
CA THR A 8 -7.94 2.41 -9.33
C THR A 8 -7.02 3.58 -8.99
N PHE A 9 -7.30 4.73 -9.61
CA PHE A 9 -6.48 5.93 -9.48
C PHE A 9 -7.34 7.14 -9.11
N GLU A 10 -6.76 8.06 -8.37
CA GLU A 10 -7.34 9.36 -8.06
C GLU A 10 -6.30 10.48 -8.24
N PRO A 11 -6.73 11.73 -8.49
CA PRO A 11 -5.80 12.86 -8.57
C PRO A 11 -5.02 13.03 -7.27
N ASN A 12 -3.70 13.20 -7.36
CA ASN A 12 -2.84 13.45 -6.21
C ASN A 12 -2.29 14.89 -6.26
N GLU A 13 -2.68 15.71 -5.28
CA GLU A 13 -2.27 17.13 -5.20
C GLU A 13 -0.75 17.31 -5.05
N GLY A 14 -0.04 16.30 -4.50
CA GLY A 14 1.42 16.31 -4.38
C GLY A 14 2.16 15.93 -5.65
N LEU A 15 1.45 15.53 -6.71
CA LEU A 15 2.00 15.12 -8.00
C LEU A 15 1.52 16.04 -9.13
N ASP A 16 1.32 17.34 -8.84
CA ASP A 16 0.91 18.36 -9.80
C ASP A 16 -0.39 18.03 -10.57
N GLY A 17 -1.31 17.29 -9.93
CA GLY A 17 -2.57 16.86 -10.54
C GLY A 17 -2.49 15.57 -11.36
N ASP A 18 -1.33 14.89 -11.36
CA ASP A 18 -1.19 13.54 -11.87
C ASP A 18 -2.00 12.52 -11.05
N MET A 19 -2.27 11.36 -11.64
CA MET A 19 -3.10 10.32 -11.04
C MET A 19 -2.23 9.37 -10.21
N CYS A 20 -2.65 9.03 -8.99
CA CYS A 20 -1.98 8.06 -8.12
C CYS A 20 -2.90 6.89 -7.80
N GLU A 21 -2.35 5.69 -7.72
CA GLU A 21 -3.07 4.51 -7.26
C GLU A 21 -3.66 4.77 -5.86
N THR A 22 -4.93 4.42 -5.68
CA THR A 22 -5.64 4.63 -4.41
C THR A 22 -5.17 3.66 -3.33
N GLU A 23 -5.29 4.06 -2.06
CA GLU A 23 -4.97 3.20 -0.92
C GLU A 23 -5.80 1.89 -0.93
N GLU A 24 -7.08 1.98 -1.28
CA GLU A 24 -7.98 0.82 -1.41
C GLU A 24 -7.48 -0.18 -2.48
N SER A 25 -6.98 0.31 -3.61
CA SER A 25 -6.36 -0.52 -4.66
C SER A 25 -5.13 -1.27 -4.13
N VAL A 26 -4.24 -0.55 -3.45
CA VAL A 26 -3.02 -1.12 -2.86
C VAL A 26 -3.36 -2.19 -1.83
N LYS A 27 -4.28 -1.91 -0.89
CA LYS A 27 -4.77 -2.89 0.09
C LYS A 27 -5.37 -4.11 -0.61
N GLY A 28 -6.12 -3.90 -1.69
CA GLY A 28 -6.68 -4.97 -2.51
C GLY A 28 -5.61 -5.91 -3.07
N ARG A 29 -4.52 -5.37 -3.61
CA ARG A 29 -3.37 -6.14 -4.12
C ARG A 29 -2.72 -6.96 -3.00
N ILE A 30 -2.45 -6.34 -1.85
CA ILE A 30 -1.87 -7.02 -0.67
C ILE A 30 -2.77 -8.18 -0.20
N CYS A 31 -4.07 -7.93 -0.04
CA CYS A 31 -5.03 -8.95 0.39
C CYS A 31 -5.08 -10.14 -0.59
N ARG A 32 -5.07 -9.85 -1.89
CA ARG A 32 -5.09 -10.87 -2.95
C ARG A 32 -3.84 -11.74 -2.96
N LEU A 33 -2.67 -11.14 -2.82
CA LEU A 33 -1.38 -11.84 -2.95
C LEU A 33 -1.02 -12.62 -1.67
N PHE A 34 -1.33 -12.07 -0.50
CA PHE A 34 -0.79 -12.57 0.76
C PHE A 34 -1.86 -12.98 1.79
N GLY A 35 -3.15 -12.82 1.46
CA GLY A 35 -4.26 -13.35 2.28
C GLY A 35 -4.62 -12.51 3.51
N PHE A 36 -4.18 -11.25 3.58
CA PHE A 36 -4.60 -10.33 4.65
C PHE A 36 -6.06 -9.88 4.50
N GLU A 37 -6.64 -9.38 5.59
CA GLU A 37 -7.91 -8.64 5.57
C GLU A 37 -7.65 -7.13 5.49
N SER A 38 -8.32 -6.44 4.56
CA SER A 38 -8.09 -5.00 4.32
C SER A 38 -8.31 -4.13 5.57
N ARG A 39 -9.26 -4.51 6.43
CA ARG A 39 -9.58 -3.81 7.68
C ARG A 39 -8.46 -3.85 8.73
N CYS A 40 -7.53 -4.79 8.58
CA CYS A 40 -6.38 -4.93 9.46
C CYS A 40 -5.16 -4.17 8.94
N LEU A 41 -5.22 -3.62 7.71
CA LEU A 41 -4.09 -2.98 7.05
C LEU A 41 -4.05 -1.47 7.29
N SER A 42 -2.88 -0.97 7.69
CA SER A 42 -2.56 0.46 7.75
C SER A 42 -1.31 0.75 6.91
N MET A 43 -1.46 1.57 5.87
CA MET A 43 -0.35 1.91 4.96
C MET A 43 0.58 2.94 5.60
N GLN A 44 1.89 2.82 5.39
CA GLN A 44 2.89 3.74 5.95
C GLN A 44 3.60 4.54 4.85
N GLU A 45 4.42 3.87 4.05
CA GLU A 45 5.19 4.46 2.95
C GLU A 45 5.30 3.49 1.78
N GLY A 46 5.69 3.97 0.62
CA GLY A 46 5.91 3.12 -0.54
C GLY A 46 6.57 3.84 -1.70
N ASP A 47 7.24 3.07 -2.55
CA ASP A 47 7.87 3.60 -3.75
C ASP A 47 6.91 3.60 -4.91
N LEU A 48 6.80 4.76 -5.56
CA LEU A 48 5.99 4.93 -6.76
C LEU A 48 6.85 4.79 -8.01
N ASN A 49 6.27 4.16 -9.02
CA ASN A 49 6.73 4.28 -10.40
C ASN A 49 5.58 4.77 -11.26
N ASN A 50 5.86 5.27 -12.47
CA ASN A 50 4.84 5.86 -13.31
C ASN A 50 4.93 5.45 -14.78
N ALA A 51 3.79 5.61 -15.45
CA ALA A 51 3.68 5.58 -16.89
C ALA A 51 2.80 6.74 -17.36
N GLU A 52 3.11 7.28 -18.53
CA GLU A 52 2.27 8.29 -19.18
C GLU A 52 1.28 7.61 -20.14
N ILE A 53 0.00 7.90 -19.96
CA ILE A 53 -1.09 7.38 -20.78
C ILE A 53 -1.90 8.57 -21.29
N ALA A 54 -1.89 8.77 -22.60
CA ALA A 54 -2.62 9.86 -23.27
C ALA A 54 -2.32 11.27 -22.69
N GLY A 55 -1.07 11.51 -22.27
CA GLY A 55 -0.65 12.80 -21.71
C GLY A 55 -0.95 12.99 -20.22
N THR A 56 -1.50 11.98 -19.54
CA THR A 56 -1.67 11.96 -18.09
C THR A 56 -0.71 10.94 -17.48
N ARG A 57 0.03 11.34 -16.46
CA ARG A 57 0.91 10.42 -15.75
C ARG A 57 0.13 9.69 -14.65
N TYR A 58 0.31 8.38 -14.60
CA TYR A 58 -0.29 7.50 -13.61
C TYR A 58 0.81 6.86 -12.78
N TYR A 59 0.76 7.07 -11.47
CA TYR A 59 1.69 6.51 -10.50
C TYR A 59 1.07 5.29 -9.83
N VAL A 60 1.86 4.22 -9.71
CA VAL A 60 1.47 2.96 -9.06
C VAL A 60 2.51 2.62 -8.01
N TYR A 61 2.07 2.02 -6.90
CA TYR A 61 3.00 1.52 -5.90
C TYR A 61 3.69 0.26 -6.41
N THR A 62 5.02 0.31 -6.39
CA THR A 62 5.92 -0.80 -6.72
C THR A 62 6.45 -1.49 -5.48
N SER A 63 6.55 -0.76 -4.38
CA SER A 63 6.82 -1.30 -3.05
C SER A 63 5.96 -0.56 -2.03
N VAL A 64 5.62 -1.22 -0.94
CA VAL A 64 4.94 -0.61 0.19
C VAL A 64 5.40 -1.22 1.51
N ARG A 65 5.41 -0.40 2.54
CA ARG A 65 5.49 -0.83 3.94
C ARG A 65 4.17 -0.51 4.63
N PHE A 66 3.71 -1.44 5.46
CA PHE A 66 2.40 -1.38 6.08
C PHE A 66 2.39 -2.15 7.41
N THR A 67 1.39 -1.90 8.25
CA THR A 67 1.11 -2.77 9.41
C THR A 67 -0.13 -3.61 9.14
N ALA A 68 -0.13 -4.84 9.66
CA ALA A 68 -1.28 -5.73 9.68
C ALA A 68 -1.56 -6.14 11.14
N ASN A 69 -2.64 -5.64 11.73
CA ASN A 69 -2.92 -5.79 13.17
C ASN A 69 -1.72 -5.37 14.06
N GLY A 70 -1.08 -4.26 13.73
CA GLY A 70 0.08 -3.74 14.46
C GLY A 70 1.40 -4.45 14.19
N ILE A 71 1.42 -5.49 13.35
CA ILE A 71 2.64 -6.20 12.92
C ILE A 71 3.13 -5.57 11.62
N GLY A 72 4.38 -5.11 11.58
CA GLY A 72 4.99 -4.48 10.42
C GLY A 72 5.39 -5.42 9.28
N TRP A 73 5.14 -5.01 8.05
CA TRP A 73 5.44 -5.76 6.82
C TRP A 73 5.90 -4.85 5.70
N SER A 74 6.66 -5.42 4.78
CA SER A 74 7.13 -4.78 3.55
C SER A 74 6.94 -5.72 2.36
N THR A 75 6.54 -5.18 1.21
CA THR A 75 6.34 -5.97 -0.01
C THR A 75 6.63 -5.15 -1.27
N ASP A 76 7.20 -5.81 -2.26
CA ASP A 76 7.33 -5.36 -3.66
C ASP A 76 6.21 -5.95 -4.56
N PHE A 77 5.16 -6.50 -3.93
CA PHE A 77 4.08 -7.27 -4.54
C PHE A 77 4.48 -8.59 -5.20
N GLU A 78 5.72 -9.04 -4.99
CA GLU A 78 6.18 -10.40 -5.33
C GLU A 78 6.52 -11.18 -4.06
N ASN A 79 7.21 -10.52 -3.13
CA ASN A 79 7.67 -11.07 -1.87
C ASN A 79 7.03 -10.33 -0.70
N LEU A 80 6.78 -11.05 0.40
CA LEU A 80 6.35 -10.46 1.66
C LEU A 80 7.45 -10.68 2.70
N VAL A 81 7.93 -9.58 3.28
CA VAL A 81 9.00 -9.58 4.27
C VAL A 81 8.51 -8.96 5.56
N ARG A 82 8.91 -9.56 6.69
CA ARG A 82 8.64 -9.02 8.02
C ARG A 82 9.45 -7.75 8.24
N ASP A 83 8.80 -6.69 8.72
CA ASP A 83 9.43 -5.40 9.01
C ASP A 83 9.22 -5.00 10.47
N GLU A 84 10.08 -5.50 11.36
CA GLU A 84 9.96 -5.28 12.82
C GLU A 84 10.06 -3.81 13.22
N ALA A 85 10.70 -2.97 12.39
CA ALA A 85 10.81 -1.54 12.65
C ALA A 85 9.46 -0.81 12.59
N LEU A 86 8.44 -1.42 11.98
CA LEU A 86 7.09 -0.88 11.88
C LEU A 86 6.11 -1.46 12.90
N ASP A 87 6.58 -2.31 13.81
CA ASP A 87 5.69 -2.84 14.84
C ASP A 87 5.15 -1.74 15.72
N GLU A 88 3.82 -1.70 15.84
CA GLU A 88 3.15 -0.81 16.76
C GLU A 88 3.54 -1.21 18.18
N GLN A 89 4.23 -0.30 18.87
CA GLN A 89 4.56 -0.50 20.27
C GLN A 89 3.27 -0.48 21.09
N PRO A 90 3.08 -1.41 22.04
CA PRO A 90 1.96 -1.33 22.96
C PRO A 90 2.05 -0.01 23.71
N ALA A 91 0.97 0.77 23.69
CA ALA A 91 0.88 2.02 24.43
C ALA A 91 1.12 1.74 25.92
N GLY A 92 2.30 2.12 26.44
CA GLY A 92 2.63 1.98 27.86
C GLY A 92 4.01 1.42 28.22
N SER A 93 4.98 1.32 27.30
CA SER A 93 6.38 1.03 27.68
C SER A 93 7.21 2.31 27.82
N GLU A 94 6.81 3.18 28.74
CA GLU A 94 7.78 4.05 29.41
C GLU A 94 8.39 3.23 30.56
N ARG A 95 9.69 2.94 30.48
CA ARG A 95 10.49 2.46 31.61
C ARG A 95 11.30 3.62 32.18
#